data_AF-A0A7X0CCN9-F1
#
_entry.id   AF-A0A7X0CCN9-F1
#
_cell.length_a   1.000
_cell.length_b   1.000
_cell.length_c   1.000
_cell.angle_alpha   90.00
_cell.angle_beta   90.00
_cell.angle_gamma   90.00
#
_symmetry.space_group_name_H-M   'P 1'
#
loop_
_entity.id
_entity.type
_entity.pdbx_description
1 polymer ?
#
loop_
_entity_poly.entity_id
_entity_poly.type
_entity_poly.pdbx_seq_one_letter_code
_entity_poly.pdbx_strand_id
1 'polypeptide(L)'
;MAKMTGTMKTVCVGRFLIDLPAEATVRLRRGFVGGYDVASTDRETDDDFTERLGALENTLLDGKDEYGKLESAKDLLSATGQGKVFVHNRRPAQTIENGHIVAIEDVDVHGLLRLPHVSIDAQAQGMAPGSGDGLARVLRRFRAMQPGEIPREPGFCLGHAIVLDPYDDADTESVVLFAGLPGHPDVSIVLSSMAGVTPAPRLLERHAITVDRRPLFMQLAFSHLREAARAINGLDGDELVMRVREPNFTTGYSFQWEMPGRQADINRPFMTLELAAGTNPASGGKPVQSTLSEGALIDLWDRIAGSLRLRPTAPQAPAVVEPTATALGAIALAGDICPHTGWWQCTEVNARVRVYNGQRQFIAEGKRMPQALLLPQPTVWQRVRGLQPSYESRSPTRWRLADKRHRPRAPVHAAPAAAATGLAIQGHASSLAPVLAPDLAPVLAPDLAPVIAPDLAFGPAPDPDLMPHGDALIGSVAQSSAACPASGWWRCDDSEALDGTRWFAAGSQLPRASFAQRVRRHSSWTLVRLASEP
;
A
#
# COMPACT_ATOMS: atom_id res chain seq x y z
N MET A 1 12.07 9.41 -37.96
CA MET A 1 11.84 8.13 -37.23
C MET A 1 13.00 7.80 -36.28
N ALA A 2 14.24 7.59 -36.73
CA ALA A 2 15.36 7.15 -35.88
C ALA A 2 15.74 8.02 -34.64
N LYS A 3 15.08 9.17 -34.43
CA LYS A 3 15.42 10.13 -33.36
C LYS A 3 14.70 9.85 -32.02
N MET A 4 13.40 9.55 -32.05
CA MET A 4 12.60 9.27 -30.82
C MET A 4 12.98 7.95 -30.14
N THR A 5 13.33 6.95 -30.94
CA THR A 5 13.73 5.62 -30.45
C THR A 5 15.24 5.45 -30.37
N GLY A 6 16.00 6.51 -30.67
CA GLY A 6 17.47 6.52 -30.66
C GLY A 6 18.07 6.59 -29.26
N THR A 7 17.31 7.10 -28.28
CA THR A 7 17.72 7.16 -26.86
C THR A 7 16.54 6.79 -25.97
N MET A 8 16.68 5.71 -25.22
CA MET A 8 15.67 5.22 -24.28
C MET A 8 16.18 5.37 -22.84
N LYS A 9 15.28 5.49 -21.87
CA LYS A 9 15.56 5.44 -20.43
C LYS A 9 14.77 4.30 -19.79
N THR A 10 15.40 3.56 -18.88
CA THR A 10 14.74 2.52 -18.10
C THR A 10 14.03 3.13 -16.90
N VAL A 11 12.81 2.66 -16.61
CA VAL A 11 11.99 3.06 -15.45
C VAL A 11 11.69 1.83 -14.60
N CYS A 12 11.80 1.95 -13.28
CA CYS A 12 11.34 0.92 -12.34
C CYS A 12 9.85 1.09 -12.02
N VAL A 13 9.06 0.02 -12.20
CA VAL A 13 7.60 0.02 -11.99
C VAL A 13 7.23 -1.25 -11.24
N GLY A 14 6.94 -1.12 -9.94
CA GLY A 14 6.71 -2.26 -9.06
C GLY A 14 7.93 -3.20 -9.05
N ARG A 15 7.74 -4.44 -9.51
CA ARG A 15 8.81 -5.46 -9.65
C ARG A 15 9.44 -5.51 -11.04
N PHE A 16 9.06 -4.63 -11.96
CA PHE A 16 9.42 -4.69 -13.38
C PHE A 16 10.22 -3.48 -13.85
N LEU A 17 10.89 -3.64 -14.99
CA LEU A 17 11.56 -2.59 -15.73
C LEU A 17 10.93 -2.46 -17.11
N ILE A 18 10.77 -1.22 -17.57
CA ILE A 18 10.36 -0.88 -18.94
C ILE A 18 11.23 0.27 -19.44
N ASP A 19 11.60 0.24 -20.72
CA ASP A 19 12.36 1.30 -21.37
C ASP A 19 11.42 2.18 -22.19
N LEU A 20 11.49 3.50 -21.96
CA LEU A 20 10.68 4.52 -22.64
C LEU A 20 11.58 5.52 -23.38
N PRO A 21 11.07 6.28 -24.37
CA PRO A 21 11.82 7.40 -24.95
C PRO A 21 12.37 8.34 -23.88
N ALA A 22 13.59 8.83 -24.05
CA ALA A 22 14.26 9.66 -23.05
C ALA A 22 13.45 10.92 -22.68
N GLU A 23 12.76 11.51 -23.66
CA GLU A 23 11.88 12.67 -23.54
C GLU A 23 10.53 12.39 -22.86
N ALA A 24 10.15 11.12 -22.65
CA ALA A 24 8.83 10.77 -22.13
C ALA A 24 8.60 11.34 -20.72
N THR A 25 7.49 12.03 -20.50
CA THR A 25 7.10 12.52 -19.18
C THR A 25 6.41 11.40 -18.42
N VAL A 26 7.03 10.96 -17.33
CA VAL A 26 6.62 9.78 -16.57
C VAL A 26 5.94 10.20 -15.26
N ARG A 27 4.84 9.55 -14.92
CA ARG A 27 4.16 9.63 -13.62
C ARG A 27 3.72 8.23 -13.20
N LEU A 28 3.92 7.87 -11.94
CA LEU A 28 3.26 6.72 -11.34
C LEU A 28 2.06 7.25 -10.53
N ARG A 29 0.90 6.59 -10.62
CA ARG A 29 -0.22 6.86 -9.70
C ARG A 29 0.11 6.33 -8.31
N ARG A 30 -0.74 6.72 -7.33
CA ARG A 30 -0.87 6.00 -6.06
C ARG A 30 -0.98 4.50 -6.37
N GLY A 31 -0.07 3.70 -5.83
CA GLY A 31 -0.06 2.25 -5.97
C GLY A 31 -0.57 1.60 -4.69
N PHE A 32 -0.79 0.29 -4.71
CA PHE A 32 -1.25 -0.47 -3.56
C PHE A 32 -0.15 -1.41 -3.07
N VAL A 33 0.21 -1.37 -1.79
CA VAL A 33 1.25 -2.24 -1.20
C VAL A 33 0.89 -2.58 0.25
N GLY A 34 0.87 -3.88 0.57
CA GLY A 34 0.71 -4.37 1.95
C GLY A 34 -0.60 -3.95 2.61
N GLY A 35 -1.68 -3.88 1.84
CA GLY A 35 -3.00 -3.41 2.30
C GLY A 35 -3.21 -1.89 2.25
N TYR A 36 -2.23 -1.10 1.80
CA TYR A 36 -2.30 0.38 1.83
C TYR A 36 -2.17 1.02 0.45
N ASP A 37 -2.87 2.15 0.32
CA ASP A 37 -2.94 3.02 -0.84
C ASP A 37 -1.82 4.08 -0.75
N VAL A 38 -0.71 3.90 -1.48
CA VAL A 38 0.55 4.63 -1.27
C VAL A 38 1.00 5.48 -2.46
N ALA A 39 1.35 6.74 -2.20
CA ALA A 39 1.99 7.66 -3.13
C ALA A 39 3.38 8.08 -2.65
N SER A 40 4.26 8.45 -3.58
CA SER A 40 5.57 9.07 -3.29
C SER A 40 5.77 10.34 -4.14
N THR A 41 6.54 11.29 -3.61
CA THR A 41 6.89 12.53 -4.31
C THR A 41 8.27 13.03 -3.89
N ASP A 42 9.05 13.53 -4.84
CA ASP A 42 10.34 14.23 -4.63
C ASP A 42 10.21 15.76 -4.65
N ARG A 43 8.99 16.29 -4.83
CA ARG A 43 8.73 17.73 -5.01
C ARG A 43 8.49 18.52 -3.73
N GLU A 44 8.29 17.83 -2.62
CA GLU A 44 7.96 18.44 -1.32
C GLU A 44 9.25 18.80 -0.57
N THR A 45 9.34 19.99 0.02
CA THR A 45 10.45 20.36 0.92
C THR A 45 10.24 19.81 2.33
N ASP A 46 11.25 19.95 3.21
CA ASP A 46 11.11 19.51 4.60
C ASP A 46 10.15 20.41 5.40
N ASP A 47 10.08 21.69 5.05
CA ASP A 47 9.15 22.67 5.62
C ASP A 47 7.71 22.38 5.15
N ASP A 48 7.49 22.19 3.84
CA ASP A 48 6.17 21.82 3.28
C ASP A 48 5.63 20.53 3.92
N PHE A 49 6.48 19.51 4.08
CA PHE A 49 6.12 18.27 4.75
C PHE A 49 5.69 18.50 6.20
N THR A 50 6.43 19.36 6.91
CA THR A 50 6.14 19.69 8.32
C THR A 50 4.83 20.47 8.46
N GLU A 51 4.58 21.42 7.57
CA GLU A 51 3.31 22.16 7.50
C GLU A 51 2.14 21.21 7.19
N ARG A 52 2.25 20.38 6.14
CA ARG A 52 1.20 19.42 5.77
C ARG A 52 0.92 18.38 6.86
N LEU A 53 1.97 17.91 7.55
CA LEU A 53 1.83 17.00 8.68
C LEU A 53 1.07 17.64 9.85
N GLY A 54 1.41 18.88 10.20
CA GLY A 54 0.72 19.63 11.25
C GLY A 54 -0.72 20.00 10.88
N ALA A 55 -0.96 20.37 9.61
CA ALA A 55 -2.30 20.65 9.10
C ALA A 55 -3.21 19.42 9.20
N LEU A 56 -2.74 18.25 8.73
CA LEU A 56 -3.47 16.98 8.85
C LEU A 56 -3.78 16.62 10.32
N GLU A 57 -2.79 16.74 11.22
CA GLU A 57 -2.99 16.46 12.64
C GLU A 57 -4.05 17.38 13.27
N ASN A 58 -4.04 18.67 12.93
CA ASN A 58 -5.03 19.64 13.39
C ASN A 58 -6.44 19.33 12.84
N THR A 59 -6.58 19.01 11.56
CA THR A 59 -7.86 18.60 10.95
C THR A 59 -8.45 17.36 11.64
N LEU A 60 -7.63 16.35 11.92
CA LEU A 60 -8.07 15.13 12.61
C LEU A 60 -8.41 15.38 14.10
N LEU A 61 -7.72 16.32 14.76
CA LEU A 61 -8.02 16.75 16.13
C LEU A 61 -9.34 17.53 16.23
N ASP A 62 -9.62 18.41 15.27
CA ASP A 62 -10.85 19.21 15.22
C ASP A 62 -12.09 18.34 15.00
N GLY A 63 -11.96 17.24 14.23
CA GLY A 63 -12.95 16.16 14.16
C GLY A 63 -14.33 16.56 13.63
N LYS A 64 -14.40 17.68 12.88
CA LYS A 64 -15.63 18.22 12.27
C LYS A 64 -15.87 17.76 10.83
N ASP A 65 -14.85 17.17 10.21
CA ASP A 65 -14.81 16.91 8.77
C ASP A 65 -14.97 15.42 8.44
N GLU A 66 -15.06 15.11 7.15
CA GLU A 66 -15.26 13.78 6.53
C GLU A 66 -14.38 12.66 7.12
N TYR A 67 -13.15 13.00 7.53
CA TYR A 67 -12.17 12.10 8.12
C TYR A 67 -12.54 11.58 9.51
N GLY A 68 -13.55 12.12 10.17
CA GLY A 68 -13.95 11.73 11.52
C GLY A 68 -12.88 12.01 12.59
N LYS A 69 -13.16 11.57 13.82
CA LYS A 69 -12.36 11.93 14.99
C LYS A 69 -11.05 11.13 15.10
N LEU A 70 -9.94 11.81 15.41
CA LEU A 70 -8.67 11.17 15.78
C LEU A 70 -8.80 10.25 17.00
N GLU A 71 -8.30 9.03 16.88
CA GLU A 71 -8.11 8.10 18.00
C GLU A 71 -6.69 8.15 18.56
N SER A 72 -5.69 8.10 17.66
CA SER A 72 -4.29 8.09 18.05
C SER A 72 -3.42 8.64 16.95
N ALA A 73 -2.39 9.37 17.36
CA ALA A 73 -1.29 9.80 16.51
C ALA A 73 0.00 9.25 17.12
N LYS A 74 0.80 8.53 16.34
CA LYS A 74 2.04 7.88 16.78
C LYS A 74 3.20 8.31 15.89
N ASP A 75 4.28 8.79 16.51
CA ASP A 75 5.49 9.12 15.77
C ASP A 75 6.08 7.90 15.07
N LEU A 76 6.47 8.09 13.81
CA LEU A 76 7.03 7.07 12.95
C LEU A 76 8.49 7.40 12.68
N LEU A 77 9.39 6.64 13.29
CA LEU A 77 10.81 6.66 12.96
C LEU A 77 11.15 5.46 12.05
N SER A 78 11.91 5.72 10.99
CA SER A 78 12.56 4.74 10.12
C SER A 78 14.10 4.85 10.26
N ALA A 79 14.87 4.09 9.47
CA ALA A 79 16.33 4.15 9.51
C ALA A 79 16.92 5.48 9.00
N THR A 80 16.19 6.22 8.16
CA THR A 80 16.66 7.43 7.48
C THR A 80 15.64 8.57 7.46
N GLY A 81 14.50 8.40 8.14
CA GLY A 81 13.38 9.33 8.02
C GLY A 81 12.43 9.30 9.21
N GLN A 82 11.52 10.28 9.23
CA GLN A 82 10.59 10.53 10.31
C GLN A 82 9.21 10.95 9.78
N GLY A 83 8.19 10.81 10.62
CA GLY A 83 6.83 11.19 10.28
C GLY A 83 5.86 10.71 11.35
N LYS A 84 4.61 10.41 10.96
CA LYS A 84 3.55 10.05 11.91
C LYS A 84 2.54 9.10 11.26
N VAL A 85 1.95 8.22 12.07
CA VAL A 85 0.78 7.41 11.71
C VAL A 85 -0.39 7.84 12.56
N PHE A 86 -1.50 8.15 11.90
CA PHE A 86 -2.78 8.50 12.47
C PHE A 86 -3.75 7.32 12.34
N VAL A 87 -4.57 7.13 13.38
CA VAL A 87 -5.75 6.26 13.37
C VAL A 87 -6.94 7.14 13.74
N HIS A 88 -7.98 7.12 12.93
CA HIS A 88 -9.13 8.01 13.05
C HIS A 88 -10.41 7.33 12.53
N ASN A 89 -11.54 8.03 12.60
CA ASN A 89 -12.82 7.61 12.03
C ASN A 89 -13.39 6.28 12.54
N ARG A 90 -13.30 5.98 13.85
CA ARG A 90 -13.95 4.78 14.39
C ARG A 90 -15.45 4.80 14.07
N ARG A 91 -15.92 3.78 13.37
CA ARG A 91 -17.34 3.62 13.08
C ARG A 91 -17.77 2.14 13.24
N PRO A 92 -19.06 1.88 13.49
CA PRO A 92 -19.59 0.52 13.45
C PRO A 92 -19.70 0.04 12.01
N ALA A 93 -19.15 -1.13 11.73
CA ALA A 93 -19.24 -1.82 10.44
C ALA A 93 -19.87 -3.22 10.60
N GLN A 94 -20.09 -3.88 9.47
CA GLN A 94 -20.62 -5.24 9.41
C GLN A 94 -19.78 -6.08 8.45
N THR A 95 -19.39 -7.26 8.89
CA THR A 95 -18.73 -8.27 8.06
C THR A 95 -19.54 -9.57 8.03
N ILE A 96 -19.19 -10.49 7.14
CA ILE A 96 -19.82 -11.81 7.05
C ILE A 96 -18.83 -12.86 7.52
N GLU A 97 -19.05 -13.40 8.73
CA GLU A 97 -18.28 -14.53 9.25
C GLU A 97 -19.14 -15.79 9.20
N ASN A 98 -18.63 -16.85 8.54
CA ASN A 98 -19.32 -18.14 8.42
C ASN A 98 -20.78 -18.06 7.91
N GLY A 99 -21.07 -17.07 7.06
CA GLY A 99 -22.42 -16.82 6.52
C GLY A 99 -23.35 -15.99 7.41
N HIS A 100 -22.88 -15.52 8.58
CA HIS A 100 -23.63 -14.66 9.49
C HIS A 100 -23.10 -13.22 9.44
N ILE A 101 -24.01 -12.24 9.51
CA ILE A 101 -23.62 -10.83 9.65
C ILE A 101 -23.15 -10.61 11.10
N VAL A 102 -21.89 -10.22 11.26
CA VAL A 102 -21.27 -9.90 12.54
C VAL A 102 -20.98 -8.40 12.58
N ALA A 103 -21.36 -7.75 13.68
CA ALA A 103 -21.02 -6.36 13.93
C ALA A 103 -19.54 -6.26 14.35
N ILE A 104 -18.82 -5.36 13.68
CA ILE A 104 -17.42 -5.05 13.94
C ILE A 104 -17.27 -3.53 14.11
N GLU A 105 -16.08 -3.08 14.50
CA GLU A 105 -15.66 -1.69 14.33
C GLU A 105 -14.61 -1.64 13.23
N ASP A 106 -14.62 -0.58 12.43
CA ASP A 106 -13.56 -0.22 11.49
C ASP A 106 -13.00 1.17 11.81
N VAL A 107 -11.76 1.39 11.37
CA VAL A 107 -11.01 2.63 11.52
C VAL A 107 -10.35 2.99 10.19
N ASP A 108 -10.12 4.27 9.98
CA ASP A 108 -9.28 4.75 8.88
C ASP A 108 -7.86 5.02 9.41
N VAL A 109 -6.86 4.76 8.58
CA VAL A 109 -5.44 4.93 8.92
C VAL A 109 -4.73 5.73 7.84
N HIS A 110 -3.93 6.70 8.26
CA HIS A 110 -3.14 7.57 7.37
C HIS A 110 -1.74 7.74 7.95
N GLY A 111 -0.71 7.55 7.13
CA GLY A 111 0.68 7.60 7.53
C GLY A 111 1.47 8.47 6.56
N LEU A 112 2.19 9.45 7.13
CA LEU A 112 3.11 10.32 6.43
C LEU A 112 4.53 9.99 6.87
N LEU A 113 5.46 9.84 5.92
CA LEU A 113 6.87 9.58 6.18
C LEU A 113 7.75 10.45 5.28
N ARG A 114 8.61 11.26 5.87
CA ARG A 114 9.67 11.98 5.18
C ARG A 114 10.96 11.18 5.21
N LEU A 115 11.45 10.83 4.03
CA LEU A 115 12.78 10.30 3.76
C LEU A 115 13.63 11.43 3.12
N PRO A 116 14.96 11.26 2.97
CA PRO A 116 15.79 12.28 2.33
C PRO A 116 15.29 12.60 0.92
N HIS A 117 14.82 13.84 0.73
CA HIS A 117 14.24 14.38 -0.51
C HIS A 117 13.00 13.65 -1.06
N VAL A 118 12.37 12.74 -0.30
CA VAL A 118 11.20 11.98 -0.75
C VAL A 118 10.18 11.87 0.37
N SER A 119 8.94 12.25 0.08
CA SER A 119 7.81 12.04 0.99
C SER A 119 6.94 10.89 0.53
N ILE A 120 6.49 10.09 1.49
CA ILE A 120 5.55 8.99 1.31
C ILE A 120 4.24 9.34 2.02
N ASP A 121 3.12 9.13 1.32
CA ASP A 121 1.75 9.25 1.81
C ASP A 121 1.07 7.89 1.63
N ALA A 122 0.64 7.25 2.71
CA ALA A 122 0.05 5.92 2.70
C ALA A 122 -1.22 5.89 3.55
N GLN A 123 -2.32 5.39 3.01
CA GLN A 123 -3.60 5.36 3.73
C GLN A 123 -4.38 4.07 3.47
N ALA A 124 -5.32 3.74 4.35
CA ALA A 124 -6.37 2.77 4.08
C ALA A 124 -7.62 3.12 4.90
N GLN A 125 -8.79 2.83 4.35
CA GLN A 125 -10.08 3.02 5.00
C GLN A 125 -10.71 1.68 5.34
N GLY A 126 -11.53 1.62 6.39
CA GLY A 126 -12.28 0.42 6.74
C GLY A 126 -11.43 -0.71 7.35
N MET A 127 -10.34 -0.34 8.01
CA MET A 127 -9.36 -1.27 8.58
C MET A 127 -9.78 -1.74 9.98
N ALA A 128 -9.32 -2.92 10.39
CA ALA A 128 -9.53 -3.39 11.76
C ALA A 128 -8.86 -2.48 12.81
N PRO A 129 -9.45 -2.31 14.01
CA PRO A 129 -8.83 -1.55 15.10
C PRO A 129 -7.42 -2.09 15.43
N GLY A 130 -6.43 -1.20 15.45
CA GLY A 130 -5.02 -1.54 15.64
C GLY A 130 -4.18 -1.64 14.37
N SER A 131 -4.78 -1.56 13.17
CA SER A 131 -4.04 -1.63 11.89
C SER A 131 -2.99 -0.54 11.68
N GLY A 132 -3.02 0.56 12.44
CA GLY A 132 -1.97 1.59 12.41
C GLY A 132 -0.56 1.05 12.71
N ASP A 133 -0.44 -0.01 13.53
CA ASP A 133 0.86 -0.66 13.78
C ASP A 133 1.32 -1.51 12.58
N GLY A 134 0.41 -1.93 11.70
CA GLY A 134 0.71 -2.55 10.40
C GLY A 134 1.25 -1.53 9.41
N LEU A 135 0.54 -0.41 9.24
CA LEU A 135 0.99 0.72 8.41
C LEU A 135 2.38 1.21 8.82
N ALA A 136 2.64 1.34 10.13
CA ALA A 136 3.96 1.70 10.66
C ALA A 136 5.06 0.65 10.37
N ARG A 137 4.72 -0.65 10.21
CA ARG A 137 5.69 -1.67 9.75
C ARG A 137 6.00 -1.51 8.27
N VAL A 138 4.98 -1.37 7.43
CA VAL A 138 5.13 -1.22 5.97
C VAL A 138 5.91 0.07 5.64
N LEU A 139 5.56 1.21 6.23
CA LEU A 139 6.27 2.48 6.00
C LEU A 139 7.75 2.43 6.39
N ARG A 140 8.13 1.70 7.44
CA ARG A 140 9.55 1.49 7.82
C ARG A 140 10.36 0.68 6.79
N ARG A 141 9.73 0.05 5.80
CA ARG A 141 10.40 -0.65 4.70
C ARG A 141 10.71 0.24 3.51
N PHE A 142 10.23 1.49 3.47
CA PHE A 142 10.50 2.40 2.37
C PHE A 142 11.94 2.92 2.39
N ARG A 143 12.57 2.93 1.22
CA ARG A 143 13.84 3.60 0.93
C ARG A 143 13.65 4.59 -0.21
N ALA A 144 14.14 5.82 -0.05
CA ALA A 144 14.21 6.81 -1.12
C ALA A 144 15.16 6.34 -2.24
N MET A 145 14.77 6.57 -3.49
CA MET A 145 15.57 6.24 -4.67
C MET A 145 16.14 7.51 -5.31
N GLN A 146 17.35 7.40 -5.85
CA GLN A 146 17.93 8.47 -6.66
C GLN A 146 17.25 8.54 -8.04
N PRO A 147 17.21 9.72 -8.70
CA PRO A 147 16.67 9.86 -10.05
C PRO A 147 17.35 8.91 -11.05
N GLY A 148 16.56 8.05 -11.68
CA GLY A 148 17.06 7.04 -12.63
C GLY A 148 17.73 5.81 -12.00
N GLU A 149 17.66 5.65 -10.68
CA GLU A 149 18.15 4.45 -9.99
C GLU A 149 17.37 3.19 -10.40
N ILE A 150 18.09 2.10 -10.64
CA ILE A 150 17.52 0.75 -10.77
C ILE A 150 17.96 -0.04 -9.52
N PRO A 151 17.10 -0.20 -8.50
CA PRO A 151 17.49 -0.88 -7.26
C PRO A 151 17.78 -2.35 -7.53
N ARG A 152 18.68 -2.94 -6.74
CA ARG A 152 19.01 -4.38 -6.80
C ARG A 152 18.40 -5.17 -5.65
N GLU A 153 17.89 -4.49 -4.65
CA GLU A 153 17.23 -5.10 -3.51
C GLU A 153 15.84 -5.63 -3.89
N PRO A 154 15.44 -6.82 -3.38
CA PRO A 154 14.06 -7.30 -3.44
C PRO A 154 13.08 -6.27 -2.87
N GLY A 155 12.00 -6.01 -3.60
CA GLY A 155 11.01 -5.00 -3.23
C GLY A 155 10.19 -4.46 -4.41
N PHE A 156 9.38 -3.45 -4.12
CA PHE A 156 8.41 -2.87 -5.04
C PHE A 156 8.64 -1.36 -5.25
N CYS A 157 8.91 -0.94 -6.49
CA CYS A 157 9.14 0.45 -6.86
C CYS A 157 7.83 1.24 -6.99
N LEU A 158 7.70 2.31 -6.20
CA LEU A 158 6.65 3.32 -6.27
C LEU A 158 7.28 4.69 -6.55
N GLY A 159 7.56 4.97 -7.82
CA GLY A 159 8.07 6.27 -8.28
C GLY A 159 9.46 6.60 -7.73
N HIS A 160 9.49 7.44 -6.69
CA HIS A 160 10.70 7.99 -6.07
C HIS A 160 11.20 7.13 -4.87
N ALA A 161 10.56 5.99 -4.59
CA ALA A 161 10.93 5.10 -3.50
C ALA A 161 10.69 3.62 -3.83
N ILE A 162 11.33 2.75 -3.05
CA ILE A 162 11.13 1.30 -3.06
C ILE A 162 10.69 0.81 -1.68
N VAL A 163 9.70 -0.08 -1.64
CA VAL A 163 9.32 -0.85 -0.44
C VAL A 163 10.14 -2.13 -0.41
N LEU A 164 10.96 -2.34 0.61
CA LEU A 164 11.90 -3.46 0.68
C LEU A 164 11.28 -4.73 1.27
N ASP A 165 11.38 -5.85 0.56
CA ASP A 165 10.90 -7.16 1.03
C ASP A 165 11.62 -7.62 2.32
N PRO A 166 10.98 -8.40 3.21
CA PRO A 166 9.56 -8.71 3.24
C PRO A 166 8.74 -7.60 3.94
N TYR A 167 7.43 -7.59 3.68
CA TYR A 167 6.40 -6.87 4.43
C TYR A 167 5.13 -7.72 4.51
N ASP A 168 4.21 -7.33 5.38
CA ASP A 168 2.90 -7.97 5.52
C ASP A 168 2.06 -7.76 4.25
N ASP A 169 1.17 -8.71 3.92
CA ASP A 169 0.22 -8.66 2.78
C ASP A 169 0.85 -8.39 1.39
N ALA A 170 2.11 -8.81 1.22
CA ALA A 170 2.90 -8.62 0.00
C ALA A 170 2.40 -9.41 -1.24
N ASP A 171 1.43 -10.31 -1.10
CA ASP A 171 0.77 -10.96 -2.24
C ASP A 171 -0.22 -10.05 -2.98
N THR A 172 -0.58 -8.91 -2.37
CA THR A 172 -1.43 -7.87 -2.99
C THR A 172 -0.62 -6.60 -3.27
N GLU A 173 -0.29 -6.39 -4.55
CA GLU A 173 0.49 -5.25 -5.02
C GLU A 173 -0.12 -4.67 -6.27
N SER A 174 -0.23 -3.34 -6.38
CA SER A 174 -0.59 -2.70 -7.65
C SER A 174 0.18 -1.41 -7.91
N VAL A 175 0.43 -1.12 -9.18
CA VAL A 175 1.01 0.13 -9.63
C VAL A 175 0.59 0.41 -11.07
N VAL A 176 0.35 1.69 -11.38
CA VAL A 176 0.08 2.14 -12.74
C VAL A 176 1.03 3.27 -13.13
N LEU A 177 1.82 3.03 -14.17
CA LEU A 177 2.67 3.97 -14.86
C LEU A 177 1.87 4.66 -15.97
N PHE A 178 1.99 5.98 -16.05
CA PHE A 178 1.56 6.80 -17.18
C PHE A 178 2.78 7.48 -17.79
N ALA A 179 2.90 7.43 -19.12
CA ALA A 179 3.91 8.15 -19.86
C ALA A 179 3.30 8.88 -21.06
N GLY A 180 3.63 10.17 -21.20
CA GLY A 180 3.28 10.99 -22.35
C GLY A 180 4.54 11.41 -23.13
N LEU A 181 4.36 11.81 -24.39
CA LEU A 181 5.45 12.32 -25.23
C LEU A 181 5.24 13.83 -25.48
N PRO A 182 6.11 14.72 -24.99
CA PRO A 182 5.90 16.18 -25.15
C PRO A 182 5.74 16.67 -26.60
N GLY A 183 6.40 16.01 -27.56
CA GLY A 183 6.26 16.32 -28.99
C GLY A 183 5.05 15.64 -29.67
N HIS A 184 4.37 14.72 -28.99
CA HIS A 184 3.25 13.91 -29.49
C HIS A 184 2.17 13.82 -28.40
N PRO A 185 1.49 14.93 -28.07
CA PRO A 185 0.54 14.99 -26.95
C PRO A 185 -0.75 14.17 -27.19
N ASP A 186 -0.96 13.68 -28.41
CA ASP A 186 -2.00 12.71 -28.75
C ASP A 186 -1.63 11.26 -28.44
N VAL A 187 -0.40 11.01 -27.96
CA VAL A 187 0.15 9.68 -27.67
C VAL A 187 0.30 9.50 -26.17
N SER A 188 -0.32 8.43 -25.65
CA SER A 188 -0.22 8.00 -24.26
C SER A 188 0.22 6.56 -24.17
N ILE A 189 1.01 6.25 -23.13
CA ILE A 189 1.51 4.92 -22.81
C ILE A 189 1.13 4.63 -21.36
N VAL A 190 0.55 3.46 -21.09
CA VAL A 190 0.13 3.04 -19.75
C VAL A 190 0.66 1.63 -19.48
N LEU A 191 1.29 1.40 -18.33
CA LEU A 191 1.65 0.08 -17.84
C LEU A 191 0.99 -0.13 -16.47
N SER A 192 0.07 -1.09 -16.38
CA SER A 192 -0.54 -1.54 -15.13
C SER A 192 0.04 -2.89 -14.71
N SER A 193 0.29 -3.07 -13.42
CA SER A 193 0.72 -4.34 -12.82
C SER A 193 -0.07 -4.57 -11.53
N MET A 194 -0.70 -5.74 -11.39
CA MET A 194 -1.60 -6.09 -10.28
C MET A 194 -1.39 -7.55 -9.83
N ALA A 195 -0.77 -7.77 -8.67
CA ALA A 195 -0.63 -9.07 -8.03
C ALA A 195 -1.88 -9.44 -7.20
N GLY A 196 -2.04 -10.72 -6.85
CA GLY A 196 -3.14 -11.20 -5.99
C GLY A 196 -4.52 -11.30 -6.67
N VAL A 197 -4.67 -10.83 -7.91
CA VAL A 197 -5.94 -10.90 -8.64
C VAL A 197 -6.20 -12.28 -9.23
N THR A 198 -7.48 -12.67 -9.30
CA THR A 198 -7.92 -13.87 -10.02
C THR A 198 -7.75 -13.68 -11.53
N PRO A 199 -7.08 -14.59 -12.26
CA PRO A 199 -6.92 -14.46 -13.71
C PRO A 199 -8.26 -14.49 -14.46
N ALA A 200 -8.47 -13.49 -15.32
CA ALA A 200 -9.59 -13.43 -16.25
C ALA A 200 -9.31 -14.22 -17.55
N PRO A 201 -10.32 -14.49 -18.41
CA PRO A 201 -10.11 -15.01 -19.77
C PRO A 201 -9.17 -14.10 -20.57
N ARG A 202 -8.36 -14.67 -21.47
CA ARG A 202 -7.28 -13.95 -22.15
C ARG A 202 -7.83 -12.85 -23.06
N LEU A 203 -7.01 -11.84 -23.36
CA LEU A 203 -7.40 -10.67 -24.15
C LEU A 203 -8.04 -11.06 -25.50
N LEU A 204 -7.45 -12.01 -26.24
CA LEU A 204 -7.98 -12.40 -27.55
C LEU A 204 -9.31 -13.15 -27.45
N GLU A 205 -9.50 -13.97 -26.42
CA GLU A 205 -10.76 -14.67 -26.14
C GLU A 205 -11.88 -13.67 -25.85
N ARG A 206 -11.59 -12.65 -25.01
CA ARG A 206 -12.54 -11.57 -24.69
C ARG A 206 -12.82 -10.68 -25.89
N HIS A 207 -11.81 -10.41 -26.73
CA HIS A 207 -11.95 -9.59 -27.93
C HIS A 207 -12.82 -10.26 -28.99
N ALA A 208 -12.62 -11.55 -29.27
CA ALA A 208 -13.43 -12.32 -30.21
C ALA A 208 -14.94 -12.26 -29.86
N ILE A 209 -15.29 -12.54 -28.58
CA ILE A 209 -16.67 -12.42 -28.07
C ILE A 209 -17.24 -11.01 -28.26
N THR A 210 -16.38 -9.99 -28.18
CA THR A 210 -16.78 -8.59 -28.34
C THR A 210 -17.00 -8.22 -29.81
N VAL A 211 -16.15 -8.69 -30.73
CA VAL A 211 -16.25 -8.42 -32.17
C VAL A 211 -17.54 -9.00 -32.76
N ASP A 212 -17.88 -10.24 -32.41
CA ASP A 212 -19.11 -10.93 -32.85
C ASP A 212 -20.41 -10.19 -32.47
N ARG A 213 -20.34 -9.35 -31.42
CA ARG A 213 -21.48 -8.58 -30.90
C ARG A 213 -21.52 -7.12 -31.39
N ARG A 214 -20.49 -6.65 -32.12
CA ARG A 214 -20.44 -5.26 -32.62
C ARG A 214 -21.28 -5.07 -33.88
N PRO A 215 -22.03 -3.96 -34.01
CA PRO A 215 -22.66 -3.57 -35.28
C PRO A 215 -21.64 -3.45 -36.41
N LEU A 216 -22.06 -3.79 -37.64
CA LEU A 216 -21.18 -3.78 -38.83
C LEU A 216 -20.49 -2.43 -39.06
N PHE A 217 -21.15 -1.29 -38.81
CA PHE A 217 -20.53 0.02 -38.96
C PHE A 217 -19.37 0.26 -37.98
N MET A 218 -19.42 -0.34 -36.78
CA MET A 218 -18.29 -0.32 -35.85
C MET A 218 -17.20 -1.28 -36.30
N GLN A 219 -17.54 -2.49 -36.75
CA GLN A 219 -16.55 -3.43 -37.30
C GLN A 219 -15.75 -2.80 -38.45
N LEU A 220 -16.41 -2.08 -39.36
CA LEU A 220 -15.77 -1.34 -40.47
C LEU A 220 -14.91 -0.15 -40.02
N ALA A 221 -15.10 0.38 -38.81
CA ALA A 221 -14.28 1.46 -38.25
C ALA A 221 -12.96 0.97 -37.65
N PHE A 222 -12.84 -0.31 -37.31
CA PHE A 222 -11.61 -0.92 -36.78
C PHE A 222 -10.87 -1.71 -37.87
N SER A 223 -9.55 -1.56 -37.93
CA SER A 223 -8.68 -2.47 -38.68
C SER A 223 -7.71 -3.13 -37.70
N HIS A 224 -7.75 -4.45 -37.58
CA HIS A 224 -6.78 -5.19 -36.76
C HIS A 224 -5.45 -5.24 -37.53
N LEU A 225 -4.39 -4.67 -36.94
CA LEU A 225 -3.04 -4.66 -37.49
C LEU A 225 -2.21 -5.85 -36.97
N ARG A 226 -2.46 -6.26 -35.71
CA ARG A 226 -1.93 -7.48 -35.09
C ARG A 226 -2.95 -8.04 -34.11
N GLU A 227 -3.07 -9.36 -34.07
CA GLU A 227 -3.95 -10.09 -33.16
C GLU A 227 -3.34 -11.49 -32.95
N ALA A 228 -2.53 -11.65 -31.92
CA ALA A 228 -1.74 -12.87 -31.70
C ALA A 228 -1.26 -13.02 -30.26
N ALA A 229 -1.01 -14.25 -29.82
CA ALA A 229 -0.24 -14.49 -28.60
C ALA A 229 1.19 -13.94 -28.79
N ARG A 230 1.68 -13.15 -27.83
CA ARG A 230 3.01 -12.52 -27.85
C ARG A 230 3.69 -12.69 -26.50
N ALA A 231 4.63 -13.62 -26.41
CA ALA A 231 5.51 -13.72 -25.25
C ALA A 231 6.57 -12.59 -25.27
N ILE A 232 6.79 -11.94 -24.13
CA ILE A 232 7.77 -10.86 -23.94
C ILE A 232 8.69 -11.24 -22.79
N ASN A 233 9.98 -11.48 -23.07
CA ASN A 233 11.01 -11.75 -22.04
C ASN A 233 10.63 -12.79 -20.96
N GLY A 234 9.87 -13.83 -21.34
CA GLY A 234 9.39 -14.88 -20.43
C GLY A 234 8.07 -14.57 -19.68
N LEU A 235 7.39 -13.50 -20.07
CA LEU A 235 6.02 -13.17 -19.73
C LEU A 235 5.11 -13.64 -20.88
N ASP A 236 4.16 -14.53 -20.59
CA ASP A 236 3.20 -15.06 -21.56
C ASP A 236 1.96 -14.15 -21.58
N GLY A 237 1.69 -13.55 -22.73
CA GLY A 237 0.58 -12.62 -22.92
C GLY A 237 0.09 -12.58 -24.36
N ASP A 238 -0.90 -11.74 -24.58
CA ASP A 238 -1.63 -11.57 -25.82
C ASP A 238 -1.42 -10.15 -26.35
N GLU A 239 -1.27 -9.98 -27.66
CA GLU A 239 -1.18 -8.70 -28.34
C GLU A 239 -2.40 -8.46 -29.23
N LEU A 240 -3.00 -7.29 -29.07
CA LEU A 240 -4.03 -6.73 -29.94
C LEU A 240 -3.62 -5.31 -30.36
N VAL A 241 -3.46 -5.08 -31.65
CA VAL A 241 -3.17 -3.77 -32.24
C VAL A 241 -4.24 -3.43 -33.26
N MET A 242 -4.90 -2.28 -33.08
CA MET A 242 -5.98 -1.79 -33.92
C MET A 242 -5.72 -0.37 -34.40
N ARG A 243 -6.03 -0.11 -35.66
CA ARG A 243 -6.28 1.22 -36.20
C ARG A 243 -7.78 1.53 -36.08
N VAL A 244 -8.12 2.75 -35.71
CA VAL A 244 -9.50 3.24 -35.58
C VAL A 244 -9.73 4.38 -36.57
N ARG A 245 -10.79 4.29 -37.37
CA ARG A 245 -11.27 5.39 -38.21
C ARG A 245 -12.45 6.07 -37.51
N GLU A 246 -12.24 7.30 -37.06
CA GLU A 246 -13.23 8.01 -36.25
C GLU A 246 -14.28 8.73 -37.11
N PRO A 247 -15.51 8.97 -36.60
CA PRO A 247 -16.60 9.63 -37.34
C PRO A 247 -16.27 11.04 -37.84
N ASN A 248 -15.33 11.73 -37.20
CA ASN A 248 -14.81 13.03 -37.62
C ASN A 248 -13.65 12.93 -38.64
N PHE A 249 -13.46 11.76 -39.27
CA PHE A 249 -12.44 11.50 -40.28
C PHE A 249 -10.99 11.64 -39.81
N THR A 250 -10.74 11.50 -38.50
CA THR A 250 -9.38 11.27 -37.99
C THR A 250 -9.06 9.78 -37.91
N THR A 251 -7.77 9.45 -37.84
CA THR A 251 -7.28 8.09 -37.59
C THR A 251 -6.52 8.06 -36.27
N GLY A 252 -7.01 7.22 -35.35
CA GLY A 252 -6.34 6.88 -34.10
C GLY A 252 -5.85 5.43 -34.10
N TYR A 253 -5.10 5.07 -33.07
CA TYR A 253 -4.55 3.72 -32.89
C TYR A 253 -4.64 3.30 -31.42
N SER A 254 -4.80 1.99 -31.21
CA SER A 254 -4.78 1.33 -29.91
C SER A 254 -3.90 0.11 -30.01
N PHE A 255 -2.87 0.04 -29.17
CA PHE A 255 -2.00 -1.10 -28.98
C PHE A 255 -2.21 -1.59 -27.56
N GLN A 256 -2.44 -2.88 -27.38
CA GLN A 256 -2.58 -3.51 -26.09
C GLN A 256 -1.78 -4.81 -26.07
N TRP A 257 -1.02 -5.01 -25.00
CA TRP A 257 -0.48 -6.29 -24.60
C TRP A 257 -0.97 -6.62 -23.19
N GLU A 258 -1.42 -7.84 -22.97
CA GLU A 258 -1.96 -8.27 -21.68
C GLU A 258 -1.45 -9.65 -21.27
N MET A 259 -0.98 -9.77 -20.03
CA MET A 259 -0.71 -11.05 -19.36
C MET A 259 -1.79 -11.28 -18.29
N PRO A 260 -2.53 -12.40 -18.33
CA PRO A 260 -3.61 -12.68 -17.37
C PRO A 260 -3.10 -12.92 -15.93
N GLY A 261 -1.80 -13.19 -15.78
CA GLY A 261 -1.14 -13.38 -14.49
C GLY A 261 -1.44 -14.72 -13.82
N ARG A 262 -1.04 -14.83 -12.55
CA ARG A 262 -1.26 -15.96 -11.65
C ARG A 262 -1.43 -15.41 -10.24
N GLN A 263 -2.58 -15.68 -9.62
CA GLN A 263 -2.95 -15.11 -8.32
C GLN A 263 -1.88 -15.28 -7.22
N ALA A 264 -1.28 -16.48 -7.12
CA ALA A 264 -0.29 -16.83 -6.09
C ALA A 264 1.18 -16.63 -6.51
N ASP A 265 1.47 -15.88 -7.59
CA ASP A 265 2.83 -15.61 -8.08
C ASP A 265 3.00 -14.10 -8.32
N ILE A 266 3.56 -13.43 -7.32
CA ILE A 266 3.88 -11.99 -7.30
C ILE A 266 4.78 -11.54 -8.47
N ASN A 267 5.55 -12.46 -9.07
CA ASN A 267 6.40 -12.20 -10.23
C ASN A 267 5.69 -12.54 -11.56
N ARG A 268 4.41 -12.91 -11.51
CA ARG A 268 3.46 -13.05 -12.64
C ARG A 268 2.13 -12.38 -12.29
N PRO A 269 2.11 -11.07 -12.02
CA PRO A 269 0.87 -10.32 -11.79
C PRO A 269 0.01 -10.31 -13.05
N PHE A 270 -1.27 -9.94 -12.92
CA PHE A 270 -2.00 -9.42 -14.07
C PHE A 270 -1.31 -8.13 -14.55
N MET A 271 -1.13 -7.99 -15.85
CA MET A 271 -0.36 -6.87 -16.40
C MET A 271 -0.94 -6.43 -17.74
N THR A 272 -1.17 -5.14 -17.90
CA THR A 272 -1.49 -4.52 -19.20
C THR A 272 -0.42 -3.51 -19.56
N LEU A 273 0.03 -3.54 -20.81
CA LEU A 273 0.77 -2.47 -21.45
C LEU A 273 -0.11 -1.94 -22.58
N GLU A 274 -0.38 -0.64 -22.60
CA GLU A 274 -1.25 0.02 -23.57
C GLU A 274 -0.52 1.21 -24.19
N LEU A 275 -0.70 1.42 -25.48
CA LEU A 275 -0.32 2.65 -26.19
C LEU A 275 -1.51 3.11 -27.04
N ALA A 276 -1.99 4.33 -26.78
CA ALA A 276 -3.02 4.98 -27.58
C ALA A 276 -2.43 6.16 -28.35
N ALA A 277 -2.96 6.42 -29.54
CA ALA A 277 -2.53 7.53 -30.40
C ALA A 277 -3.72 8.15 -31.14
N GLY A 278 -3.70 9.46 -31.38
CA GLY A 278 -4.88 10.21 -31.88
C GLY A 278 -5.90 10.57 -30.80
N THR A 279 -5.56 10.42 -29.51
CA THR A 279 -6.40 10.91 -28.41
C THR A 279 -6.27 12.43 -28.26
N ASN A 280 -7.34 13.12 -27.86
CA ASN A 280 -7.23 14.56 -27.60
C ASN A 280 -6.50 14.80 -26.25
N PRO A 281 -5.48 15.67 -26.17
CA PRO A 281 -4.84 16.00 -24.89
C PRO A 281 -5.73 16.84 -23.96
N ALA A 282 -6.75 17.53 -24.49
CA ALA A 282 -7.73 18.23 -23.67
C ALA A 282 -8.84 17.26 -23.21
N SER A 283 -9.20 17.32 -21.93
CA SER A 283 -10.33 16.55 -21.40
C SER A 283 -11.62 16.87 -22.17
N GLY A 284 -12.42 15.84 -22.44
CA GLY A 284 -13.66 15.91 -23.23
C GLY A 284 -13.45 16.21 -24.73
N GLY A 285 -12.20 16.40 -25.18
CA GLY A 285 -11.89 16.76 -26.55
C GLY A 285 -12.18 15.65 -27.56
N LYS A 286 -12.65 16.03 -28.76
CA LYS A 286 -12.91 15.10 -29.86
C LYS A 286 -11.60 14.43 -30.34
N PRO A 287 -11.62 13.16 -30.77
CA PRO A 287 -10.45 12.45 -31.31
C PRO A 287 -9.72 13.29 -32.36
N VAL A 288 -8.39 13.25 -32.34
CA VAL A 288 -7.54 14.02 -33.26
C VAL A 288 -6.87 13.09 -34.27
N GLN A 289 -6.34 13.65 -35.36
CA GLN A 289 -5.49 12.88 -36.25
C GLN A 289 -4.19 12.58 -35.52
N SER A 290 -3.78 11.31 -35.44
CA SER A 290 -2.53 11.00 -34.75
C SER A 290 -1.34 11.71 -35.40
N THR A 291 -0.46 12.26 -34.55
CA THR A 291 0.76 12.97 -34.99
C THR A 291 1.87 12.02 -35.44
N LEU A 292 1.74 10.73 -35.13
CA LEU A 292 2.65 9.67 -35.59
C LEU A 292 1.99 8.82 -36.68
N SER A 293 2.78 8.45 -37.68
CA SER A 293 2.38 7.46 -38.68
C SER A 293 2.28 6.04 -38.08
N GLU A 294 1.44 5.19 -38.66
CA GLU A 294 1.27 3.76 -38.31
C GLU A 294 2.61 3.04 -38.08
N GLY A 295 3.55 3.14 -39.03
CA GLY A 295 4.88 2.52 -38.90
C GLY A 295 5.73 3.04 -37.73
N ALA A 296 5.67 4.36 -37.44
CA ALA A 296 6.37 4.93 -36.29
C ALA A 296 5.77 4.46 -34.95
N LEU A 297 4.46 4.29 -34.89
CA LEU A 297 3.77 3.75 -33.71
C LEU A 297 4.11 2.28 -33.49
N ILE A 298 4.17 1.48 -34.57
CA ILE A 298 4.61 0.08 -34.52
C ILE A 298 6.07 -0.03 -34.06
N ASP A 299 6.99 0.76 -34.61
CA ASP A 299 8.41 0.80 -34.20
C ASP A 299 8.60 1.22 -32.74
N LEU A 300 7.80 2.18 -32.27
CA LEU A 300 7.79 2.66 -30.89
C LEU A 300 7.27 1.58 -29.95
N TRP A 301 6.13 0.98 -30.29
CA TRP A 301 5.49 -0.11 -29.57
C TRP A 301 6.42 -1.31 -29.41
N ASP A 302 7.02 -1.79 -30.50
CA ASP A 302 7.88 -2.97 -30.45
C ASP A 302 9.13 -2.79 -29.57
N ARG A 303 9.67 -1.56 -29.49
CA ARG A 303 10.78 -1.25 -28.59
C ARG A 303 10.35 -1.12 -27.13
N ILE A 304 9.24 -0.45 -26.86
CA ILE A 304 8.71 -0.31 -25.49
C ILE A 304 8.29 -1.67 -24.96
N ALA A 305 7.40 -2.37 -25.67
CA ALA A 305 6.92 -3.70 -25.29
C ALA A 305 8.07 -4.72 -25.20
N GLY A 306 8.96 -4.76 -26.20
CA GLY A 306 10.13 -5.66 -26.19
C GLY A 306 11.11 -5.45 -25.03
N SER A 307 11.08 -4.28 -24.36
CA SER A 307 11.92 -3.98 -23.20
C SER A 307 11.33 -4.45 -21.86
N LEU A 308 10.02 -4.72 -21.79
CA LEU A 308 9.33 -5.05 -20.54
C LEU A 308 9.88 -6.35 -19.94
N ARG A 309 10.36 -6.29 -18.70
CA ARG A 309 11.11 -7.40 -18.06
C ARG A 309 11.02 -7.35 -16.54
N LEU A 310 11.12 -8.50 -15.88
CA LEU A 310 11.27 -8.56 -14.42
C LEU A 310 12.57 -7.85 -14.01
N ARG A 311 12.54 -7.05 -12.94
CA ARG A 311 13.72 -6.36 -12.41
C ARG A 311 14.73 -7.37 -11.86
N PRO A 312 15.98 -7.43 -12.35
CA PRO A 312 16.95 -8.38 -11.83
C PRO A 312 17.47 -7.90 -10.47
N THR A 313 16.98 -8.52 -9.42
CA THR A 313 17.44 -8.33 -8.04
C THR A 313 18.74 -9.11 -7.80
N ALA A 314 19.54 -8.64 -6.85
CA ALA A 314 20.58 -9.48 -6.26
C ALA A 314 19.91 -10.69 -5.60
N PRO A 315 20.50 -11.89 -5.63
CA PRO A 315 20.03 -13.00 -4.82
C PRO A 315 19.90 -12.51 -3.39
N GLN A 316 18.70 -12.60 -2.82
CA GLN A 316 18.52 -12.33 -1.40
C GLN A 316 19.43 -13.34 -0.70
N ALA A 317 20.52 -12.86 -0.07
CA ALA A 317 21.36 -13.72 0.76
C ALA A 317 20.39 -14.46 1.69
N PRO A 318 20.34 -15.81 1.65
CA PRO A 318 19.27 -16.59 2.25
C PRO A 318 19.13 -16.08 3.67
N ALA A 319 17.96 -15.52 3.97
CA ALA A 319 17.81 -14.61 5.09
C ALA A 319 18.51 -15.23 6.28
N VAL A 320 19.57 -14.55 6.77
CA VAL A 320 20.16 -14.94 8.04
C VAL A 320 19.03 -14.68 9.01
N VAL A 321 18.30 -15.74 9.32
CA VAL A 321 17.44 -15.83 10.47
C VAL A 321 18.42 -15.70 11.62
N GLU A 322 18.75 -14.46 11.98
CA GLU A 322 19.18 -14.16 13.34
C GLU A 322 18.16 -14.86 14.21
N PRO A 323 18.54 -15.93 14.94
CA PRO A 323 17.59 -16.74 15.66
C PRO A 323 16.87 -15.80 16.61
N THR A 324 15.57 -15.58 16.37
CA THR A 324 14.77 -14.56 17.06
C THR A 324 14.90 -14.80 18.54
N ALA A 325 15.70 -13.96 19.21
CA ALA A 325 16.34 -14.31 20.48
C ALA A 325 15.27 -14.51 21.56
N THR A 326 14.81 -15.76 21.72
CA THR A 326 13.47 -16.11 22.19
C THR A 326 13.02 -15.23 23.35
N ALA A 327 12.04 -14.34 23.14
CA ALA A 327 11.73 -13.32 24.12
C ALA A 327 11.30 -13.92 25.47
N LEU A 328 11.60 -13.22 26.57
CA LEU A 328 10.98 -13.57 27.87
C LEU A 328 9.46 -13.46 27.71
N GLY A 329 8.72 -14.46 28.19
CA GLY A 329 7.28 -14.60 27.95
C GLY A 329 6.89 -15.48 26.76
N ALA A 330 7.83 -15.88 25.89
CA ALA A 330 7.57 -16.82 24.80
C ALA A 330 6.98 -18.15 25.31
N ILE A 331 6.09 -18.76 24.52
CA ILE A 331 5.43 -20.03 24.85
C ILE A 331 6.00 -21.16 23.98
N ALA A 332 6.29 -22.30 24.59
CA ALA A 332 6.54 -23.57 23.91
C ALA A 332 5.59 -24.64 24.46
N LEU A 333 5.21 -25.62 23.64
CA LEU A 333 4.30 -26.70 24.00
C LEU A 333 5.06 -27.98 24.34
N ALA A 334 4.50 -28.81 25.22
CA ALA A 334 5.05 -30.14 25.47
C ALA A 334 5.14 -30.97 24.18
N GLY A 335 6.26 -31.66 23.99
CA GLY A 335 6.60 -32.37 22.77
C GLY A 335 7.48 -31.58 21.80
N ASP A 336 7.37 -30.24 21.78
CA ASP A 336 8.20 -29.35 20.96
C ASP A 336 9.69 -29.47 21.32
N ILE A 337 10.56 -29.07 20.40
CA ILE A 337 11.97 -28.83 20.70
C ILE A 337 12.11 -27.48 21.41
N CYS A 338 12.79 -27.45 22.54
CA CYS A 338 13.04 -26.25 23.32
C CYS A 338 13.85 -25.23 22.48
N PRO A 339 13.30 -24.04 22.20
CA PRO A 339 13.92 -23.07 21.29
C PRO A 339 15.03 -22.24 21.93
N HIS A 340 15.18 -22.26 23.25
CA HIS A 340 16.21 -21.51 23.97
C HIS A 340 16.45 -22.10 25.36
N THR A 341 17.72 -22.24 25.74
CA THR A 341 18.11 -22.72 27.08
C THR A 341 17.65 -21.73 28.16
N GLY A 342 16.91 -22.19 29.17
CA GLY A 342 16.42 -21.28 30.21
C GLY A 342 15.51 -21.92 31.25
N TRP A 343 14.96 -21.09 32.13
CA TRP A 343 13.94 -21.48 33.09
C TRP A 343 12.56 -21.25 32.48
N TRP A 344 11.85 -22.35 32.27
CA TRP A 344 10.51 -22.38 31.73
C TRP A 344 9.50 -22.59 32.86
N GLN A 345 8.41 -21.83 32.82
CA GLN A 345 7.35 -21.84 33.82
C GLN A 345 6.08 -22.47 33.24
N CYS A 346 5.60 -23.56 33.84
CA CYS A 346 4.31 -24.16 33.48
C CYS A 346 3.17 -23.19 33.81
N THR A 347 2.29 -22.95 32.84
CA THR A 347 1.15 -22.02 32.97
C THR A 347 -0.14 -22.69 33.44
N GLU A 348 -0.15 -24.00 33.68
CA GLU A 348 -1.34 -24.78 34.09
C GLU A 348 -1.54 -24.82 35.62
N VAL A 349 -0.60 -24.24 36.39
CA VAL A 349 -0.67 -24.15 37.85
C VAL A 349 -1.75 -23.18 38.30
N ASN A 350 -2.53 -23.60 39.30
CA ASN A 350 -3.52 -22.77 39.97
C ASN A 350 -3.55 -23.11 41.48
N ALA A 351 -4.38 -22.42 42.26
CA ALA A 351 -4.46 -22.57 43.71
C ALA A 351 -4.76 -24.01 44.22
N ARG A 352 -5.26 -24.90 43.36
CA ARG A 352 -5.65 -26.29 43.69
C ARG A 352 -4.83 -27.36 42.98
N VAL A 353 -3.90 -27.00 42.10
CA VAL A 353 -3.10 -27.94 41.29
C VAL A 353 -1.64 -27.50 41.24
N ARG A 354 -0.74 -28.36 41.72
CA ARG A 354 0.73 -28.18 41.65
C ARG A 354 1.30 -28.99 40.48
N VAL A 355 2.54 -28.70 40.09
CA VAL A 355 3.29 -29.48 39.07
C VAL A 355 4.36 -30.31 39.77
N TYR A 356 4.43 -31.61 39.44
CA TYR A 356 5.53 -32.49 39.85
C TYR A 356 6.86 -32.02 39.23
N ASN A 357 7.97 -32.12 39.96
CA ASN A 357 9.23 -31.42 39.69
C ASN A 357 9.16 -29.87 39.70
N GLY A 358 8.05 -29.30 40.20
CA GLY A 358 7.91 -27.85 40.42
C GLY A 358 7.45 -27.07 39.20
N GLN A 359 6.90 -25.88 39.45
CA GLN A 359 6.30 -25.02 38.42
C GLN A 359 7.34 -24.42 37.45
N ARG A 360 8.58 -24.20 37.90
CA ARG A 360 9.69 -23.67 37.09
C ARG A 360 10.75 -24.75 36.94
N GLN A 361 11.09 -25.07 35.69
CA GLN A 361 12.05 -26.12 35.35
C GLN A 361 13.08 -25.56 34.37
N PHE A 362 14.34 -25.96 34.53
CA PHE A 362 15.39 -25.60 33.59
C PHE A 362 15.36 -26.56 32.41
N ILE A 363 15.25 -26.04 31.19
CA ILE A 363 15.22 -26.82 29.96
C ILE A 363 16.31 -26.27 29.04
N ALA A 364 17.16 -27.16 28.55
CA ALA A 364 18.19 -26.82 27.59
C ALA A 364 17.64 -26.82 26.16
N GLU A 365 18.15 -25.93 25.34
CA GLU A 365 17.87 -25.86 23.90
C GLU A 365 18.09 -27.22 23.22
N GLY A 366 17.27 -27.54 22.22
CA GLY A 366 17.33 -28.84 21.55
C GLY A 366 16.73 -30.01 22.34
N LYS A 367 16.41 -29.87 23.63
CA LYS A 367 15.67 -30.89 24.40
C LYS A 367 14.17 -30.80 24.13
N ARG A 368 13.45 -31.92 24.21
CA ARG A 368 11.98 -31.89 24.14
C ARG A 368 11.38 -31.24 25.40
N MET A 369 10.39 -30.39 25.20
CA MET A 369 9.59 -29.79 26.25
C MET A 369 8.74 -30.89 26.94
N PRO A 370 8.74 -30.99 28.29
CA PRO A 370 8.07 -32.08 29.00
C PRO A 370 6.55 -31.84 29.11
N GLN A 371 5.77 -32.92 29.11
CA GLN A 371 4.38 -32.88 29.57
C GLN A 371 4.39 -32.77 31.10
N ALA A 372 3.60 -31.86 31.68
CA ALA A 372 3.58 -31.69 33.13
C ALA A 372 2.65 -32.71 33.80
N LEU A 373 3.21 -33.48 34.73
CA LEU A 373 2.43 -34.28 35.66
C LEU A 373 1.84 -33.37 36.75
N LEU A 374 0.51 -33.21 36.72
CA LEU A 374 -0.25 -32.34 37.59
C LEU A 374 -0.66 -33.07 38.87
N LEU A 375 -0.47 -32.40 40.01
CA LEU A 375 -0.73 -32.86 41.37
C LEU A 375 -1.89 -32.05 41.98
N PRO A 376 -3.15 -32.46 41.78
CA PRO A 376 -4.30 -31.82 42.42
C PRO A 376 -4.27 -32.01 43.94
N GLN A 377 -4.99 -31.16 44.67
CA GLN A 377 -5.12 -31.31 46.13
C GLN A 377 -5.80 -32.65 46.50
N PRO A 378 -5.19 -33.46 47.38
CA PRO A 378 -5.78 -34.73 47.81
C PRO A 378 -7.00 -34.53 48.71
N THR A 379 -8.02 -35.36 48.49
CA THR A 379 -9.22 -35.40 49.34
C THR A 379 -8.86 -35.81 50.78
N VAL A 380 -9.77 -35.60 51.74
CA VAL A 380 -9.54 -35.96 53.16
C VAL A 380 -9.21 -37.46 53.29
N TRP A 381 -9.95 -38.32 52.59
CA TRP A 381 -9.72 -39.77 52.57
C TRP A 381 -8.37 -40.15 51.93
N GLN A 382 -7.99 -39.49 50.84
CA GLN A 382 -6.68 -39.70 50.20
C GLN A 382 -5.54 -39.31 51.14
N ARG A 383 -5.67 -38.19 51.88
CA ARG A 383 -4.70 -37.77 52.91
C ARG A 383 -4.57 -38.78 54.05
N VAL A 384 -5.67 -39.31 54.56
CA VAL A 384 -5.66 -40.35 55.61
C VAL A 384 -4.95 -41.64 55.14
N ARG A 385 -4.96 -41.93 53.83
CA ARG A 385 -4.26 -43.08 53.24
C ARG A 385 -2.88 -42.77 52.65
N GLY A 386 -2.37 -41.54 52.81
CA GLY A 386 -1.08 -41.13 52.23
C GLY A 386 -1.04 -41.08 50.70
N LEU A 387 -2.19 -41.05 50.03
CA LEU A 387 -2.31 -41.05 48.58
C LEU A 387 -2.26 -39.63 48.01
N GLN A 388 -1.34 -39.38 47.08
CA GLN A 388 -1.30 -38.15 46.28
C GLN A 388 -1.79 -38.47 44.85
N PRO A 389 -2.98 -38.00 44.43
CA PRO A 389 -3.41 -38.13 43.05
C PRO A 389 -2.48 -37.37 42.10
N SER A 390 -2.30 -37.89 40.89
CA SER A 390 -1.55 -37.24 39.80
C SER A 390 -2.17 -37.58 38.45
N TYR A 391 -2.09 -36.67 37.48
CA TYR A 391 -2.53 -36.88 36.10
C TYR A 391 -1.75 -36.01 35.13
N GLU A 392 -1.63 -36.44 33.87
CA GLU A 392 -1.16 -35.57 32.79
C GLU A 392 -2.35 -35.00 32.02
N SER A 393 -2.24 -33.76 31.56
CA SER A 393 -3.25 -33.15 30.68
C SER A 393 -3.33 -33.92 29.35
N ARG A 394 -4.50 -33.96 28.72
CA ARG A 394 -4.63 -34.44 27.32
C ARG A 394 -4.19 -33.40 26.29
N SER A 395 -4.16 -32.12 26.70
CA SER A 395 -3.60 -31.03 25.89
C SER A 395 -2.11 -30.88 26.18
N PRO A 396 -1.26 -30.53 25.19
CA PRO A 396 0.15 -30.26 25.42
C PRO A 396 0.37 -29.14 26.46
N THR A 397 1.20 -29.40 27.46
CA THR A 397 1.48 -28.42 28.51
C THR A 397 2.12 -27.16 27.93
N ARG A 398 1.56 -26.00 28.28
CA ARG A 398 2.09 -24.69 27.90
C ARG A 398 3.17 -24.23 28.88
N TRP A 399 4.37 -24.04 28.37
CA TRP A 399 5.55 -23.55 29.10
C TRP A 399 5.90 -22.13 28.66
N ARG A 400 6.08 -21.22 29.61
CA ARG A 400 6.47 -19.82 29.36
C ARG A 400 7.92 -19.60 29.74
N LEU A 401 8.75 -19.05 28.85
CA LEU A 401 10.14 -18.69 29.17
C LEU A 401 10.16 -17.58 30.21
N ALA A 402 10.57 -17.89 31.43
CA ALA A 402 10.61 -16.97 32.56
C ALA A 402 12.00 -16.36 32.78
N ASP A 403 13.06 -17.03 32.32
CA ASP A 403 14.45 -16.59 32.50
C ASP A 403 15.39 -17.24 31.46
N LYS A 404 16.36 -16.50 30.95
CA LYS A 404 17.39 -17.01 30.02
C LYS A 404 18.67 -17.50 30.70
N ARG A 405 18.79 -17.35 32.03
CA ARG A 405 20.04 -17.65 32.75
C ARG A 405 20.33 -19.14 32.87
N HIS A 406 21.57 -19.52 32.56
CA HIS A 406 22.09 -20.89 32.69
C HIS A 406 22.37 -21.34 34.14
N ARG A 407 22.13 -20.50 35.16
CA ARG A 407 22.39 -20.82 36.58
C ARG A 407 21.32 -20.20 37.51
N PRO A 408 21.00 -20.81 38.66
CA PRO A 408 20.16 -20.21 39.69
C PRO A 408 20.75 -18.90 40.23
N ARG A 409 19.88 -18.01 40.73
CA ARG A 409 20.31 -16.83 41.49
C ARG A 409 20.76 -17.28 42.88
N ALA A 410 22.01 -17.05 43.26
CA ALA A 410 22.40 -17.14 44.66
C ALA A 410 21.56 -16.13 45.48
N PRO A 411 21.08 -16.47 46.68
CA PRO A 411 20.37 -15.53 47.53
C PRO A 411 21.33 -14.39 47.91
N VAL A 412 20.94 -13.16 47.61
CA VAL A 412 21.64 -11.98 48.14
C VAL A 412 21.32 -11.91 49.62
N HIS A 413 22.31 -12.20 50.47
CA HIS A 413 22.21 -11.83 51.88
C HIS A 413 22.10 -10.31 51.95
N ALA A 414 21.03 -9.81 52.57
CA ALA A 414 20.82 -8.38 52.75
C ALA A 414 21.97 -7.81 53.60
N ALA A 415 22.68 -6.82 53.06
CA ALA A 415 23.59 -6.02 53.88
C ALA A 415 22.77 -5.24 54.93
N PRO A 416 23.27 -5.13 56.18
CA PRO A 416 22.55 -4.39 57.22
C PRO A 416 22.52 -2.90 56.89
N ALA A 417 21.43 -2.23 57.29
CA ALA A 417 21.24 -0.80 57.06
C ALA A 417 22.31 0.03 57.79
N ALA A 418 22.95 0.96 57.07
CA ALA A 418 23.82 1.97 57.66
C ALA A 418 22.96 3.02 58.39
N ALA A 419 23.35 3.34 59.62
CA ALA A 419 22.60 4.24 60.50
C ALA A 419 22.72 5.72 60.08
N ALA A 420 21.74 6.52 60.49
CA ALA A 420 21.74 7.96 60.32
C ALA A 420 22.69 8.66 61.30
N THR A 421 23.43 9.65 60.80
CA THR A 421 23.96 10.78 61.58
C THR A 421 23.89 12.02 60.72
N GLY A 422 23.12 13.01 61.15
CA GLY A 422 23.15 14.35 60.56
C GLY A 422 24.00 15.30 61.39
N LEU A 423 24.49 16.37 60.76
CA LEU A 423 24.63 17.68 61.39
C LEU A 423 24.56 18.75 60.28
N ALA A 424 24.16 19.96 60.65
CA ALA A 424 23.78 21.03 59.72
C ALA A 424 24.67 22.28 59.85
N ILE A 425 24.31 23.33 59.10
CA ILE A 425 24.31 24.78 59.44
C ILE A 425 25.09 25.69 58.45
N GLN A 426 24.32 26.57 57.78
CA GLN A 426 24.64 27.93 57.24
C GLN A 426 25.80 28.10 56.23
N GLY A 427 25.83 29.13 55.36
CA GLY A 427 24.86 30.19 55.07
C GLY A 427 25.48 31.35 54.26
N HIS A 428 24.62 32.27 53.81
CA HIS A 428 24.90 33.55 53.14
C HIS A 428 25.28 33.57 51.64
N ALA A 429 24.91 34.71 51.03
CA ALA A 429 24.91 35.00 49.61
C ALA A 429 25.87 36.15 49.29
N SER A 430 26.13 36.40 48.00
CA SER A 430 26.51 37.73 47.52
C SER A 430 25.98 37.96 46.11
N SER A 431 25.53 39.20 45.90
CA SER A 431 24.96 39.74 44.66
C SER A 431 26.08 40.16 43.70
N LEU A 432 25.77 40.25 42.39
CA LEU A 432 25.92 41.51 41.63
C LEU A 432 25.44 41.36 40.16
N ALA A 433 24.44 42.15 39.81
CA ALA A 433 24.13 42.61 38.46
C ALA A 433 23.81 44.11 38.53
N PRO A 434 24.24 44.91 37.55
CA PRO A 434 23.31 45.82 36.87
C PRO A 434 23.67 46.07 35.39
N VAL A 435 22.86 46.68 34.50
CA VAL A 435 21.39 46.81 34.25
C VAL A 435 21.31 47.58 32.91
N LEU A 436 20.42 47.24 31.96
CA LEU A 436 19.71 48.20 31.06
C LEU A 436 18.86 47.50 29.97
N ALA A 437 17.54 47.73 30.03
CA ALA A 437 16.60 47.72 28.89
C ALA A 437 16.26 49.19 28.54
N PRO A 438 15.42 49.54 27.53
CA PRO A 438 13.96 49.32 27.63
C PRO A 438 13.20 49.04 26.31
N ASP A 439 11.92 48.64 26.46
CA ASP A 439 10.91 48.53 25.40
C ASP A 439 10.35 49.89 24.91
N LEU A 440 9.71 49.91 23.72
CA LEU A 440 8.27 50.20 23.52
C LEU A 440 7.87 50.29 22.02
N ALA A 441 6.57 50.15 21.73
CA ALA A 441 6.01 49.88 20.40
C ALA A 441 5.27 51.10 19.73
N PRO A 442 4.16 50.95 18.96
CA PRO A 442 4.10 51.15 17.50
C PRO A 442 3.24 52.36 17.05
N VAL A 443 3.13 52.68 15.74
CA VAL A 443 1.96 53.41 15.12
C VAL A 443 1.97 53.53 13.57
N LEU A 444 0.81 53.21 12.94
CA LEU A 444 0.12 53.67 11.70
C LEU A 444 0.80 53.97 10.32
N ALA A 445 0.00 53.78 9.25
CA ALA A 445 0.28 53.79 7.79
C ALA A 445 0.25 55.22 7.13
N PRO A 446 0.41 55.49 5.79
CA PRO A 446 -0.15 54.73 4.62
C PRO A 446 0.69 54.63 3.31
N ASP A 447 0.15 53.86 2.34
CA ASP A 447 0.27 53.85 0.86
C ASP A 447 1.59 54.15 0.12
N LEU A 448 2.01 53.19 -0.72
CA LEU A 448 2.34 53.40 -2.16
C LEU A 448 2.54 52.05 -2.90
N ALA A 449 1.87 51.87 -4.03
CA ALA A 449 2.06 50.79 -5.02
C ALA A 449 2.41 51.47 -6.39
N PRO A 450 2.91 50.78 -7.46
CA PRO A 450 2.23 49.61 -8.03
C PRO A 450 3.08 48.55 -8.84
N VAL A 451 2.37 47.47 -9.24
CA VAL A 451 2.64 46.48 -10.33
C VAL A 451 3.81 45.48 -10.18
N ILE A 452 3.47 44.18 -10.04
CA ILE A 452 3.64 43.10 -11.06
C ILE A 452 2.93 41.82 -10.57
N ALA A 453 2.19 41.16 -11.49
CA ALA A 453 1.62 39.80 -11.44
C ALA A 453 0.52 39.44 -10.39
N PRO A 454 -0.71 39.10 -10.84
CA PRO A 454 -1.60 38.18 -10.14
C PRO A 454 -1.40 36.72 -10.63
N ASP A 455 -1.68 35.78 -9.71
CA ASP A 455 -2.14 34.38 -9.89
C ASP A 455 -1.40 33.39 -8.97
N LEU A 456 -1.59 33.59 -7.67
CA LEU A 456 -1.35 32.58 -6.63
C LEU A 456 -2.62 32.42 -5.78
N ALA A 457 -3.47 31.49 -6.19
CA ALA A 457 -4.63 31.03 -5.42
C ALA A 457 -4.89 29.55 -5.73
N PHE A 458 -4.00 28.66 -5.24
CA PHE A 458 -4.34 27.25 -5.10
C PHE A 458 -4.97 27.05 -3.72
N GLY A 459 -6.30 26.93 -3.70
CA GLY A 459 -7.03 26.41 -2.56
C GLY A 459 -6.78 24.91 -2.35
N PRO A 460 -7.35 24.31 -1.29
CA PRO A 460 -7.23 22.86 -1.06
C PRO A 460 -7.78 22.06 -2.25
N ALA A 461 -7.20 20.88 -2.48
CA ALA A 461 -7.72 19.94 -3.47
C ALA A 461 -9.18 19.58 -3.12
N PRO A 462 -10.10 19.55 -4.10
CA PRO A 462 -11.50 19.25 -3.83
C PRO A 462 -11.71 17.80 -3.40
N ASP A 463 -12.60 17.68 -2.42
CA ASP A 463 -13.34 16.49 -2.01
C ASP A 463 -13.75 15.61 -3.23
N PRO A 464 -13.56 14.27 -3.18
CA PRO A 464 -13.87 13.38 -4.29
C PRO A 464 -15.35 13.32 -4.70
N ASP A 465 -16.29 13.70 -3.82
CA ASP A 465 -17.71 13.84 -4.15
C ASP A 465 -18.04 15.22 -4.79
N LEU A 466 -17.04 16.10 -4.95
CA LEU A 466 -17.17 17.46 -5.46
C LEU A 466 -16.28 17.77 -6.68
N MET A 467 -15.98 16.77 -7.52
CA MET A 467 -15.48 17.05 -8.87
C MET A 467 -16.56 17.73 -9.72
N PRO A 468 -16.33 18.94 -10.26
CA PRO A 468 -17.28 19.57 -11.17
C PRO A 468 -17.40 18.74 -12.45
N HIS A 469 -18.62 18.65 -12.98
CA HIS A 469 -18.93 17.86 -14.17
C HIS A 469 -18.12 18.35 -15.40
N GLY A 470 -17.04 17.63 -15.74
CA GLY A 470 -16.17 17.96 -16.88
C GLY A 470 -14.71 17.49 -16.77
N ASP A 471 -14.16 17.35 -15.56
CA ASP A 471 -12.70 17.22 -15.37
C ASP A 471 -12.15 15.78 -15.35
N ALA A 472 -12.99 14.75 -15.47
CA ALA A 472 -12.51 13.37 -15.48
C ALA A 472 -11.78 13.01 -16.80
N LEU A 473 -10.55 12.51 -16.67
CA LEU A 473 -9.70 12.08 -17.77
C LEU A 473 -9.98 10.63 -18.17
N ILE A 474 -9.57 10.22 -19.38
CA ILE A 474 -9.52 8.79 -19.72
C ILE A 474 -8.56 8.09 -18.74
N GLY A 475 -9.02 7.01 -18.11
CA GLY A 475 -8.35 6.35 -16.98
C GLY A 475 -8.82 6.83 -15.59
N SER A 476 -9.71 7.83 -15.50
CA SER A 476 -10.40 8.17 -14.25
C SER A 476 -11.28 7.01 -13.79
N VAL A 477 -11.26 6.76 -12.48
CA VAL A 477 -12.00 5.67 -11.84
C VAL A 477 -13.08 6.26 -10.95
N ALA A 478 -14.32 5.79 -11.07
CA ALA A 478 -15.45 6.21 -10.26
C ALA A 478 -16.13 4.98 -9.62
N GLN A 479 -16.56 5.09 -8.36
CA GLN A 479 -17.22 3.97 -7.68
C GLN A 479 -18.64 3.75 -8.19
N SER A 480 -19.12 2.51 -8.17
CA SER A 480 -20.55 2.23 -8.32
C SER A 480 -21.37 3.00 -7.28
N SER A 481 -22.57 3.43 -7.67
CA SER A 481 -23.46 4.34 -6.93
C SER A 481 -23.00 5.81 -6.78
N ALA A 482 -21.79 6.19 -7.19
CA ALA A 482 -21.38 7.60 -7.29
C ALA A 482 -22.05 8.31 -8.49
N ALA A 483 -22.05 9.65 -8.47
CA ALA A 483 -22.38 10.44 -9.65
C ALA A 483 -21.27 10.31 -10.71
N CYS A 484 -21.63 10.10 -11.97
CA CYS A 484 -20.70 9.99 -13.08
C CYS A 484 -19.97 11.33 -13.29
N PRO A 485 -18.63 11.40 -13.17
CA PRO A 485 -17.93 12.69 -13.17
C PRO A 485 -17.74 13.28 -14.58
N ALA A 486 -17.87 12.49 -15.65
CA ALA A 486 -17.89 12.99 -17.03
C ALA A 486 -18.63 12.07 -18.02
N SER A 487 -19.24 12.68 -19.04
CA SER A 487 -19.95 11.97 -20.11
C SER A 487 -19.00 11.12 -20.95
N GLY A 488 -19.24 9.81 -21.02
CA GLY A 488 -18.38 8.91 -21.77
C GLY A 488 -18.73 7.44 -21.60
N TRP A 489 -17.90 6.60 -22.22
CA TRP A 489 -17.90 5.15 -22.06
C TRP A 489 -17.04 4.76 -20.88
N TRP A 490 -17.66 4.10 -19.92
CA TRP A 490 -17.05 3.59 -18.70
C TRP A 490 -17.04 2.07 -18.74
N ARG A 491 -15.87 1.48 -18.51
CA ARG A 491 -15.62 0.03 -18.37
C ARG A 491 -15.72 -0.35 -16.89
N CYS A 492 -16.45 -1.39 -16.54
CA CYS A 492 -16.40 -1.90 -15.17
C CYS A 492 -15.07 -2.63 -14.98
N ASP A 493 -14.39 -2.38 -13.86
CA ASP A 493 -13.09 -2.98 -13.56
C ASP A 493 -13.23 -4.41 -13.00
N ASP A 494 -14.44 -4.81 -12.56
CA ASP A 494 -14.72 -6.20 -12.19
C ASP A 494 -14.98 -7.03 -13.45
N SER A 495 -14.06 -7.93 -13.76
CA SER A 495 -14.09 -8.80 -14.94
C SER A 495 -15.29 -9.77 -15.00
N GLU A 496 -16.03 -9.96 -13.90
CA GLU A 496 -17.23 -10.81 -13.85
C GLU A 496 -18.54 -10.04 -14.16
N ALA A 497 -18.45 -8.73 -14.45
CA ALA A 497 -19.61 -7.90 -14.79
C ALA A 497 -20.21 -8.23 -16.17
N LEU A 498 -21.52 -8.50 -16.21
CA LEU A 498 -22.27 -8.83 -17.43
C LEU A 498 -22.31 -7.68 -18.45
N ASP A 499 -22.22 -6.44 -17.98
CA ASP A 499 -22.24 -5.22 -18.79
C ASP A 499 -20.88 -4.50 -18.75
N GLY A 500 -19.81 -5.16 -19.19
CA GLY A 500 -18.43 -4.72 -18.99
C GLY A 500 -18.05 -3.32 -19.53
N THR A 501 -18.82 -2.70 -20.43
CA THR A 501 -18.61 -1.28 -20.83
C THR A 501 -19.93 -0.64 -21.26
N ARG A 502 -20.27 0.53 -20.70
CA ARG A 502 -21.52 1.27 -20.96
C ARG A 502 -21.26 2.77 -21.07
N TRP A 503 -22.11 3.50 -21.80
CA TRP A 503 -22.08 4.95 -21.81
C TRP A 503 -22.90 5.52 -20.64
N PHE A 504 -22.39 6.58 -20.00
CA PHE A 504 -23.08 7.34 -18.95
C PHE A 504 -22.89 8.83 -19.18
N ALA A 505 -23.94 9.61 -18.94
CA ALA A 505 -23.89 11.08 -18.91
C ALA A 505 -23.23 11.59 -17.62
N ALA A 506 -22.55 12.73 -17.68
CA ALA A 506 -22.10 13.44 -16.48
C ALA A 506 -23.29 13.72 -15.53
N GLY A 507 -23.09 13.51 -14.23
CA GLY A 507 -24.12 13.64 -13.20
C GLY A 507 -25.12 12.48 -13.10
N SER A 508 -25.14 11.53 -14.04
CA SER A 508 -25.98 10.33 -13.89
C SER A 508 -25.39 9.36 -12.87
N GLN A 509 -26.21 8.63 -12.12
CA GLN A 509 -25.70 7.70 -11.12
C GLN A 509 -25.12 6.44 -11.78
N LEU A 510 -23.85 6.13 -11.49
CA LEU A 510 -23.21 4.91 -11.99
C LEU A 510 -23.88 3.68 -11.35
N PRO A 511 -24.41 2.72 -12.13
CA PRO A 511 -25.09 1.57 -11.59
C PRO A 511 -24.10 0.64 -10.86
N ARG A 512 -24.61 -0.11 -9.88
CA ARG A 512 -23.89 -1.30 -9.41
C ARG A 512 -23.82 -2.31 -10.55
N ALA A 513 -22.64 -2.89 -10.76
CA ALA A 513 -22.42 -3.84 -11.84
C ALA A 513 -23.39 -5.05 -11.73
N SER A 514 -23.90 -5.47 -12.89
CA SER A 514 -24.78 -6.64 -13.02
C SER A 514 -23.93 -7.91 -13.04
N PHE A 515 -24.12 -8.81 -12.07
CA PHE A 515 -23.39 -10.08 -11.98
C PHE A 515 -24.32 -11.28 -12.18
N ALA A 516 -23.79 -12.40 -12.69
CA ALA A 516 -24.54 -13.64 -12.85
C ALA A 516 -24.99 -14.28 -11.52
N GLN A 517 -24.37 -13.89 -10.40
CA GLN A 517 -24.78 -14.25 -9.04
C GLN A 517 -24.80 -13.00 -8.15
N ARG A 518 -25.70 -12.94 -7.15
CA ARG A 518 -25.81 -11.79 -6.24
C ARG A 518 -24.67 -11.75 -5.21
N VAL A 519 -23.50 -11.27 -5.63
CA VAL A 519 -22.41 -10.86 -4.74
C VAL A 519 -22.45 -9.34 -4.60
N ARG A 520 -22.39 -8.82 -3.37
CA ARG A 520 -22.13 -7.39 -3.15
C ARG A 520 -20.62 -7.16 -3.13
N ARG A 521 -20.07 -6.66 -4.24
CA ARG A 521 -18.69 -6.15 -4.31
C ARG A 521 -18.70 -4.64 -4.54
N HIS A 522 -17.67 -3.97 -4.04
CA HIS A 522 -17.36 -2.59 -4.42
C HIS A 522 -16.72 -2.64 -5.82
N SER A 523 -17.55 -2.47 -6.85
CA SER A 523 -17.10 -2.41 -8.25
C SER A 523 -16.83 -0.97 -8.65
N SER A 524 -15.67 -0.73 -9.24
CA SER A 524 -15.31 0.55 -9.85
C SER A 524 -15.54 0.53 -11.36
N TRP A 525 -15.62 1.73 -11.92
CA TRP A 525 -15.76 1.99 -13.34
C TRP A 525 -14.60 2.87 -13.80
N THR A 526 -13.83 2.42 -14.79
CA THR A 526 -12.80 3.23 -15.47
C THR A 526 -13.39 3.90 -16.72
N LEU A 527 -13.24 5.21 -16.83
CA LEU A 527 -13.55 5.98 -18.04
C LEU A 527 -12.58 5.59 -19.16
N VAL A 528 -13.03 4.80 -20.13
CA VAL A 528 -12.20 4.32 -21.25
C VAL A 528 -12.26 5.23 -22.47
N ARG A 529 -13.31 6.05 -22.60
CA ARG A 529 -13.46 7.01 -23.70
C ARG A 529 -14.45 8.13 -23.35
N LEU A 530 -14.02 9.38 -23.38
CA LEU A 530 -14.94 10.52 -23.30
C LEU A 530 -15.76 10.64 -24.59
N ALA A 531 -17.06 10.87 -24.45
CA ALA A 531 -17.99 10.97 -25.57
C ALA A 531 -19.24 11.76 -25.17
N SER A 532 -19.65 12.72 -26.01
CA SER A 532 -21.00 13.30 -25.96
C SER A 532 -22.06 12.21 -26.18
N GLU A 533 -23.30 12.52 -25.82
CA GLU A 533 -24.46 11.63 -25.99
C GLU A 533 -24.56 11.11 -27.44
N PRO A 534 -24.82 9.79 -27.64
CA PRO A 534 -24.78 9.14 -28.95
C PRO A 534 -25.97 9.45 -29.88
#